data_AF-A0A3N5X1C7-F1
#
_entry.id   AF-A0A3N5X1C7-F1
#
_cell.length_a   1.000
_cell.length_b   1.000
_cell.length_c   1.000
_cell.angle_alpha   90.00
_cell.angle_beta   90.00
_cell.angle_gamma   90.00
#
_symmetry.space_group_name_H-M   'P 1'
#
loop_
_entity.id
_entity.type
_entity.pdbx_description
1 polymer ?
#
loop_
_entity_poly.entity_id
_entity_poly.type
_entity_poly.pdbx_seq_one_letter_code
_entity_poly.pdbx_strand_id
1 'polypeptide(L)'
;MTYNESVTIRLDWDEKKSRLLKRKRGLSFEDVARVFEGVTVELMKNDDPLQFAAIGLVGVDLVTVIFEERRDEEGSCLWLVTYWKSTAREREIYEQETKGLDRED
;
A
#
# COMPACT_ATOMS: atom_id res chain seq x y z
N MET A 1 -12.94 19.73 -21.61
CA MET A 1 -11.72 18.95 -21.82
C MET A 1 -11.28 18.49 -20.45
N THR A 2 -11.74 17.32 -19.99
CA THR A 2 -11.35 16.79 -18.68
C THR A 2 -10.07 16.01 -18.91
N TYR A 3 -8.92 16.61 -18.59
CA TYR A 3 -7.67 15.88 -18.52
C TYR A 3 -7.81 14.91 -17.34
N ASN A 4 -8.07 13.63 -17.64
CA ASN A 4 -7.72 12.57 -16.70
C ASN A 4 -6.19 12.48 -16.72
N GLU A 5 -5.53 13.38 -15.99
CA GLU A 5 -4.15 13.12 -15.60
C GLU A 5 -4.18 11.86 -14.76
N SER A 6 -3.73 10.75 -15.34
CA SER A 6 -3.39 9.56 -14.59
C SER A 6 -2.27 9.96 -13.62
N VAL A 7 -2.64 10.29 -12.38
CA VAL A 7 -1.68 10.56 -11.31
C VAL A 7 -0.85 9.28 -11.15
N THR A 8 0.37 9.32 -11.67
CA THR A 8 1.31 8.21 -11.53
C THR A 8 1.93 8.36 -10.14
N ILE A 9 1.56 7.47 -9.23
CA ILE A 9 2.11 7.44 -7.88
C ILE A 9 3.57 6.99 -7.97
N ARG A 10 4.51 7.81 -7.49
CA ARG A 10 5.91 7.41 -7.36
C ARG A 10 6.10 6.62 -6.07
N LEU A 11 6.53 5.38 -6.19
CA LEU A 11 6.81 4.47 -5.08
C LEU A 11 8.32 4.25 -5.00
N ASP A 12 8.86 4.21 -3.78
CA ASP A 12 10.28 3.93 -3.56
C ASP A 12 10.50 3.17 -2.24
N TRP A 13 11.67 2.53 -2.09
CA TRP A 13 12.02 1.72 -0.93
C TRP A 13 13.51 1.44 -0.82
N ASP A 14 13.93 0.98 0.36
CA ASP A 14 15.28 0.41 0.52
C ASP A 14 15.36 -0.98 -0.11
N GLU A 15 16.18 -1.10 -1.15
CA GLU A 15 16.43 -2.33 -1.90
C GLU A 15 16.98 -3.50 -1.05
N LYS A 16 17.84 -3.22 -0.07
CA LYS A 16 18.38 -4.27 0.82
C LYS A 16 17.27 -4.80 1.73
N LYS A 17 16.40 -3.91 2.22
CA LYS A 17 15.23 -4.24 3.03
C LYS A 17 14.19 -5.03 2.23
N SER A 18 13.93 -4.64 0.99
CA SER A 18 13.06 -5.39 0.06
C SER A 18 13.52 -6.84 -0.07
N ARG A 19 14.80 -7.06 -0.36
CA ARG A 19 15.39 -8.41 -0.45
C ARG A 19 15.32 -9.18 0.86
N LEU A 20 15.55 -8.53 2.00
CA LEU A 20 15.45 -9.16 3.33
C LEU A 20 14.02 -9.62 3.62
N LEU A 21 13.03 -8.75 3.38
CA LEU A 21 11.64 -9.06 3.62
C LEU A 21 11.12 -10.14 2.67
N LYS A 22 11.54 -10.13 1.40
CA LYS A 22 11.22 -11.22 0.46
C LYS A 22 11.68 -12.58 0.96
N ARG A 23 12.91 -12.68 1.47
CA ARG A 23 13.39 -13.93 2.09
C ARG A 23 12.60 -14.32 3.35
N LYS A 24 12.13 -13.36 4.14
CA LYS A 24 11.45 -13.61 5.43
C LYS A 24 9.94 -13.86 5.29
N ARG A 25 9.28 -13.22 4.31
CA ARG A 25 7.81 -13.09 4.21
C ARG A 25 7.27 -13.46 2.82
N GLY A 26 8.13 -13.74 1.85
CA GLY A 26 7.76 -14.27 0.53
C GLY A 26 7.59 -13.24 -0.58
N LEU A 27 7.48 -11.93 -0.26
CA LEU A 27 7.21 -10.87 -1.24
C LEU A 27 8.29 -9.75 -1.20
N SER A 28 8.67 -9.17 -2.34
CA SER A 28 9.43 -7.90 -2.35
C SER A 28 8.52 -6.71 -2.12
N PHE A 29 9.12 -5.53 -1.90
CA PHE A 29 8.37 -4.28 -1.98
C PHE A 29 7.74 -4.05 -3.35
N GLU A 30 8.43 -4.40 -4.44
CA GLU A 30 7.86 -4.41 -5.79
C GLU A 30 6.60 -5.28 -5.90
N ASP A 31 6.58 -6.47 -5.28
CA ASP A 31 5.41 -7.34 -5.30
C ASP A 31 4.23 -6.69 -4.56
N VAL A 32 4.48 -6.10 -3.38
CA VAL A 32 3.41 -5.51 -2.55
C VAL A 32 3.02 -4.10 -2.95
N ALA A 33 3.83 -3.40 -3.75
CA ALA A 33 3.49 -2.11 -4.35
C ALA A 33 2.24 -2.19 -5.22
N ARG A 34 1.92 -3.38 -5.73
CA ARG A 34 0.69 -3.66 -6.48
C ARG A 34 -0.58 -3.45 -5.67
N VAL A 35 -0.49 -3.32 -4.34
CA VAL A 35 -1.62 -2.93 -3.49
C VAL A 35 -2.27 -1.62 -3.95
N PHE A 36 -1.48 -0.70 -4.53
CA PHE A 36 -1.92 0.60 -5.04
C PHE A 36 -2.46 0.55 -6.48
N GLU A 37 -2.40 -0.62 -7.16
CA GLU A 37 -2.96 -0.80 -8.52
C GLU A 37 -4.47 -1.07 -8.49
N GLY A 38 -5.03 -1.40 -7.33
CA GLY A 38 -6.42 -1.81 -7.17
C GLY A 38 -7.15 -1.01 -6.09
N VAL A 39 -8.22 -1.60 -5.56
CA VAL A 39 -8.93 -1.02 -4.41
C VAL A 39 -8.03 -1.11 -3.18
N THR A 40 -7.79 0.03 -2.56
CA THR A 40 -6.93 0.17 -1.38
C THR A 40 -7.70 0.89 -0.28
N VAL A 41 -7.58 0.40 0.95
CA VAL A 41 -8.06 1.08 2.15
C VAL A 41 -6.85 1.64 2.89
N GLU A 42 -6.79 2.96 3.02
CA GLU A 42 -5.71 3.66 3.70
C GLU A 42 -6.08 4.04 5.13
N LEU A 43 -5.19 3.76 6.07
CA LEU A 43 -5.35 4.09 7.48
C LEU A 43 -4.15 4.90 7.97
N MET A 44 -4.39 6.06 8.55
CA MET A 44 -3.34 6.83 9.21
C MET A 44 -2.87 6.12 10.48
N LYS A 45 -1.56 5.99 10.65
CA LYS A 45 -0.94 5.53 11.90
C LYS A 45 -0.37 6.74 12.62
N ASN A 46 -0.77 6.94 13.87
CA ASN A 46 -0.28 8.03 14.71
C ASN A 46 1.11 7.70 15.28
N ASP A 47 2.06 7.40 14.40
CA ASP A 47 3.47 7.14 14.68
C ASP A 47 4.31 8.39 14.43
N ASP A 48 5.56 8.42 14.94
CA ASP A 48 6.56 9.45 14.65
C ASP A 48 7.81 8.79 14.04
N PRO A 49 8.12 8.99 12.75
CA PRO A 49 7.42 9.87 11.79
C PRO A 49 6.02 9.37 11.41
N LEU A 50 5.19 10.26 10.85
CA LEU A 50 3.84 9.94 10.39
C LEU A 50 3.88 8.80 9.35
N GLN A 51 3.13 7.72 9.62
CA GLN A 51 3.03 6.55 8.76
C GLN A 51 1.59 6.27 8.38
N PHE A 52 1.41 5.60 7.26
CA PHE A 52 0.12 5.15 6.75
C PHE A 52 0.17 3.66 6.49
N ALA A 53 -0.98 3.00 6.58
CA ALA A 53 -1.17 1.62 6.18
C ALA A 53 -2.10 1.56 4.96
N ALA A 54 -1.62 1.00 3.86
CA ALA A 54 -2.43 0.61 2.70
C ALA A 54 -2.80 -0.87 2.82
N ILE A 55 -4.09 -1.19 2.84
CA ILE A 55 -4.60 -2.55 2.84
C ILE A 55 -5.25 -2.83 1.48
N GLY A 56 -4.83 -3.90 0.82
CA GLY A 56 -5.38 -4.27 -0.48
C GLY A 56 -4.88 -5.62 -0.98
N LEU A 57 -5.41 -6.03 -2.14
CA LEU A 57 -5.12 -7.33 -2.73
C LEU A 57 -3.83 -7.31 -3.54
N VAL A 58 -2.98 -8.31 -3.32
CA VAL A 58 -1.81 -8.62 -4.14
C VAL A 58 -1.99 -10.06 -4.64
N GLY A 59 -2.52 -10.20 -5.86
CA GLY A 59 -3.00 -11.48 -6.35
C GLY A 59 -4.19 -11.97 -5.52
N VAL A 60 -4.02 -13.05 -4.76
CA VAL A 60 -5.06 -13.64 -3.89
C VAL A 60 -4.85 -13.32 -2.40
N ASP A 61 -3.70 -12.76 -2.04
CA ASP A 61 -3.36 -12.42 -0.67
C ASP A 61 -3.81 -10.99 -0.37
N LEU A 62 -4.47 -10.78 0.78
CA LEU A 62 -4.68 -9.44 1.32
C LEU A 62 -3.44 -9.04 2.12
N VAL A 63 -2.86 -7.90 1.76
CA VAL A 63 -1.60 -7.42 2.31
C VAL A 63 -1.79 -6.02 2.89
N THR A 64 -1.18 -5.78 4.04
CA THR A 64 -1.05 -4.47 4.66
C THR A 64 0.37 -3.97 4.43
N VAL A 65 0.52 -2.83 3.76
CA VAL A 65 1.79 -2.16 3.49
C VAL A 65 1.85 -0.87 4.31
N ILE A 66 2.94 -0.68 5.04
CA ILE A 66 3.23 0.56 5.76
C ILE A 66 4.12 1.44 4.91
N PHE A 67 3.75 2.70 4.78
CA PHE A 67 4.49 3.69 4.00
C PHE A 67 4.52 5.06 4.67
N GLU A 68 5.41 5.90 4.19
CA GLU A 68 5.57 7.30 4.58
C GLU A 68 5.46 8.17 3.33
N GLU A 69 4.82 9.33 3.43
CA GLU A 69 4.93 10.34 2.39
C GLU A 69 6.26 11.09 2.54
N ARG A 70 7.09 11.06 1.51
CA ARG A 70 8.37 11.77 1.46
C ARG A 70 8.44 12.68 0.27
N ARG A 71 9.32 13.68 0.32
CA ARG A 71 9.64 14.56 -0.81
C ARG A 71 11.14 14.54 -1.05
N ASP A 72 11.54 14.31 -2.29
CA ASP A 72 12.91 14.40 -2.78
C ASP A 72 13.00 15.41 -3.94
N GLU A 73 14.15 15.43 -4.62
CA GLU A 73 14.44 16.33 -5.74
C GLU A 73 13.49 16.14 -6.94
N GLU A 74 12.93 14.94 -7.10
CA GLU A 74 12.01 14.61 -8.19
C GLU A 74 10.53 14.84 -7.80
N GLY A 75 10.24 15.20 -6.53
CA GLY A 75 8.89 15.45 -6.02
C GLY A 75 8.48 14.53 -4.87
N SER A 76 7.17 14.33 -4.68
CA SER A 76 6.64 13.46 -3.62
C SER A 76 6.68 11.98 -4.01
N CYS A 77 7.03 11.10 -3.07
CA CYS A 77 6.89 9.65 -3.19
C CYS A 77 6.28 9.02 -1.94
N LEU A 78 5.69 7.85 -2.13
CA LEU A 78 5.36 6.95 -1.03
C LEU A 78 6.55 6.02 -0.80
N TRP A 79 7.20 6.19 0.35
CA TRP A 79 8.32 5.37 0.77
C TRP A 79 7.84 4.15 1.54
N LEU A 80 8.01 2.96 0.97
CA LEU A 80 7.54 1.72 1.59
C LEU A 80 8.47 1.31 2.75
N VAL A 81 7.87 1.15 3.93
CA VAL A 81 8.58 0.89 5.18
C VAL A 81 8.58 -0.60 5.51
N THR A 82 7.43 -1.27 5.47
CA THR A 82 7.29 -2.70 5.80
C THR A 82 5.95 -3.21 5.30
N TYR A 83 5.72 -4.52 5.33
CA TYR A 83 4.41 -5.11 5.03
C TYR A 83 4.17 -6.40 5.81
N TRP A 84 2.92 -6.85 5.87
CA TRP A 84 2.55 -8.20 6.31
C TRP A 84 1.27 -8.66 5.60
N LYS A 85 1.02 -9.98 5.58
CA LYS A 85 -0.30 -10.49 5.23
C LYS A 85 -1.31 -9.94 6.25
N SER A 86 -2.38 -9.32 5.77
CA SER A 86 -3.31 -8.60 6.62
C SER A 86 -3.87 -9.49 7.73
N THR A 87 -3.91 -8.94 8.93
CA THR A 87 -4.52 -9.60 10.08
C THR A 87 -6.04 -9.75 9.88
N ALA A 88 -6.68 -10.61 10.68
CA ALA A 88 -8.14 -10.78 10.62
C ALA A 88 -8.89 -9.45 10.79
N ARG A 89 -8.40 -8.58 11.68
CA ARG A 89 -8.96 -7.23 11.90
C ARG A 89 -8.77 -6.32 10.69
N GLU A 90 -7.59 -6.30 10.08
CA GLU A 90 -7.33 -5.49 8.89
C GLU A 90 -8.14 -5.98 7.68
N ARG A 91 -8.34 -7.29 7.56
CA ARG A 91 -9.23 -7.86 6.56
C ARG A 91 -10.68 -7.43 6.78
N GLU A 92 -11.18 -7.47 8.01
CA GLU A 92 -12.52 -6.98 8.33
C GLU A 92 -12.66 -5.50 7.97
N ILE A 93 -11.67 -4.67 8.32
CA ILE A 93 -11.67 -3.25 7.93
C ILE A 93 -11.76 -3.12 6.41
N TYR A 94 -10.88 -3.80 5.67
CA TYR A 94 -10.91 -3.76 4.21
C TYR A 94 -12.29 -4.15 3.66
N GLU A 95 -12.83 -5.30 4.09
CA GLU A 95 -14.13 -5.78 3.64
C GLU A 95 -15.27 -4.81 3.99
N GLN A 96 -15.25 -4.13 5.15
CA GLN A 96 -16.30 -3.17 5.51
C GLN A 96 -16.23 -1.90 4.67
N GLU A 97 -15.03 -1.37 4.45
CA GLU A 97 -14.83 -0.16 3.66
C GLU A 97 -15.08 -0.42 2.16
N THR A 98 -14.81 -1.62 1.66
CA THR A 98 -15.05 -1.96 0.24
C THR A 98 -16.45 -2.51 -0.04
N LYS A 99 -17.22 -2.98 0.95
CA LYS A 99 -18.60 -3.47 0.78
C LYS A 99 -19.57 -2.45 0.16
N GLY A 100 -19.22 -1.17 0.17
CA GLY A 100 -19.98 -0.09 -0.48
C GLY A 100 -19.65 0.12 -1.96
N LEU A 101 -18.55 -0.45 -2.46
CA LEU A 101 -18.03 -0.19 -3.82
C LEU A 101 -18.51 -1.22 -4.87
N ASP A 102 -19.06 -2.36 -4.44
CA ASP A 102 -19.65 -3.40 -5.31
C ASP A 102 -21.15 -3.16 -5.62
N ARG A 103 -21.71 -1.98 -5.29
CA ARG A 103 -23.11 -1.62 -5.61
C ARG A 103 -23.19 -0.58 -6.73
N GLU A 104 -22.74 -0.96 -7.91
CA GLU A 104 -23.27 -0.41 -9.16
C GLU A 104 -23.77 -1.59 -10.00
N ASP A 105 -25.11 -1.73 -10.06
CA ASP A 105 -25.88 -2.67 -10.88
C ASP A 105 -25.72 -2.41 -12.40
#